data_AF-A0A1Z4IA10-F1
#
_entry.id   AF-A0A1Z4IA10-F1
#
_cell.length_a   1.000
_cell.length_b   1.000
_cell.length_c   1.000
_cell.angle_alpha   90.00
_cell.angle_beta   90.00
_cell.angle_gamma   90.00
#
_symmetry.space_group_name_H-M   'P 1'
#
loop_
_entity.id
_entity.type
_entity.pdbx_description
1 polymer ?
#
loop_
_entity_poly.entity_id
_entity_poly.type
_entity_poly.pdbx_seq_one_letter_code
_entity_poly.pdbx_strand_id
1 'polypeptide(L)' 'MTFQQLRTGEYFCFSGMTTAYVYRKISASYCSQNGFLQRIRPQAKIRRLSQTEINEYLIQKQSSWKEARG' A
#
# COMPACT_ATOMS: atom_id res chain seq x y z
N MET A 1 -12.08 6.88 -0.20
CA MET A 1 -12.54 6.30 -1.48
C MET A 1 -12.69 4.79 -1.34
N THR A 2 -13.18 4.06 -2.35
CA THR A 2 -13.19 2.59 -2.33
C THR A 2 -12.02 2.00 -3.13
N PHE A 3 -11.70 0.73 -2.88
CA PHE A 3 -10.64 0.02 -3.61
C PHE A 3 -10.92 -0.06 -5.11
N GLN A 4 -12.18 -0.25 -5.52
CA GLN A 4 -12.57 -0.29 -6.93
C GLN A 4 -12.19 0.99 -7.68
N GLN A 5 -12.31 2.15 -7.04
CA GLN A 5 -12.02 3.47 -7.63
C GLN A 5 -10.52 3.75 -7.79
N LEU A 6 -9.65 3.00 -7.12
CA LEU A 6 -8.20 3.17 -7.21
C LEU A 6 -7.67 2.59 -8.54
N ARG A 7 -6.64 3.18 -9.14
CA ARG A 7 -6.05 2.61 -10.37
C ARG A 7 -5.05 1.49 -10.03
N THR A 8 -4.88 0.55 -10.95
CA THR A 8 -3.83 -0.47 -10.83
C THR A 8 -2.46 0.19 -10.76
N GLY A 9 -1.60 -0.33 -9.87
CA GLY A 9 -0.27 0.19 -9.63
C GLY A 9 -0.20 1.25 -8.52
N GLU A 10 -1.33 1.85 -8.12
CA GLU A 10 -1.35 2.88 -7.09
C GLU A 10 -1.26 2.31 -5.67
N TYR A 11 -0.73 3.14 -4.78
CA TYR A 11 -0.56 2.82 -3.36
C TYR A 11 -1.70 3.37 -2.51
N PHE A 12 -2.06 2.61 -1.48
CA PHE A 12 -3.14 2.95 -0.56
C PHE A 12 -2.90 2.37 0.84
N CYS A 13 -3.62 2.89 1.81
CA CYS A 13 -3.83 2.27 3.12
C CYS A 13 -5.35 2.12 3.35
N PHE A 14 -5.74 1.21 4.24
CA PHE A 14 -7.15 1.14 4.66
C PHE A 14 -7.52 2.39 5.45
N SER A 15 -8.76 2.84 5.31
CA SER A 15 -9.25 4.00 6.08
C SER A 15 -9.17 3.70 7.58
N GLY A 16 -8.53 4.59 8.34
CA GLY A 16 -8.29 4.41 9.78
C GLY A 16 -6.99 3.68 10.13
N MET A 17 -6.23 3.21 9.14
CA MET A 17 -4.87 2.68 9.36
C MET A 17 -3.80 3.75 9.19
N THR A 18 -2.67 3.53 9.85
CA THR A 18 -1.46 4.34 9.69
C THR A 18 -0.76 4.04 8.37
N THR A 19 0.12 4.93 7.94
CA THR A 19 0.99 4.75 6.75
C THR A 19 2.04 3.67 6.92
N ALA A 20 2.12 3.00 8.07
CA ALA A 20 2.98 1.82 8.25
C ALA A 20 2.49 0.62 7.41
N TYR A 21 1.19 0.58 7.07
CA TYR A 21 0.57 -0.49 6.30
C TYR A 21 0.19 0.00 4.90
N VAL A 22 1.19 0.02 4.02
CA VAL A 22 1.03 0.42 2.61
C VAL A 22 0.81 -0.79 1.71
N TYR A 23 -0.23 -0.70 0.90
CA TYR A 23 -0.62 -1.69 -0.09
C TYR A 23 -0.53 -1.09 -1.50
N ARG A 24 -0.26 -1.94 -2.49
CA ARG A 24 -0.30 -1.58 -3.92
C ARG A 24 -1.45 -2.32 -4.60
N LYS A 25 -2.26 -1.63 -5.41
CA LYS A 25 -3.31 -2.28 -6.20
C LYS A 25 -2.71 -3.07 -7.35
N ILE A 26 -3.10 -4.34 -7.47
CA ILE A 26 -2.65 -5.25 -8.55
C ILE A 26 -3.75 -5.46 -9.57
N SER A 27 -4.99 -5.65 -9.11
CA SER A 27 -6.16 -5.81 -10.00
C SER A 27 -7.45 -5.41 -9.29
N ALA A 28 -8.61 -5.68 -9.92
CA ALA A 28 -9.92 -5.34 -9.39
C ALA A 28 -10.24 -5.96 -8.01
N SER A 29 -9.59 -7.07 -7.67
CA SER A 29 -9.88 -7.84 -6.44
C SER A 29 -8.62 -8.22 -5.65
N TYR A 30 -7.44 -7.71 -6.05
CA TYR A 30 -6.18 -8.07 -5.44
C TYR A 30 -5.27 -6.86 -5.20
N CYS A 31 -4.62 -6.85 -4.05
CA CYS A 31 -3.55 -5.93 -3.69
C CYS A 31 -2.31 -6.69 -3.24
N SER A 32 -1.17 -6.01 -3.16
CA SER A 32 0.08 -6.55 -2.62
C SER A 32 0.59 -5.69 -1.48
N GLN A 33 1.10 -6.33 -0.44
CA GLN A 33 1.84 -5.69 0.64
C GLN A 33 3.17 -6.41 0.79
N ASN A 34 4.29 -5.69 0.66
CA ASN A 34 5.63 -6.27 0.78
C ASN A 34 5.87 -7.51 -0.11
N GLY A 35 5.22 -7.59 -1.28
CA GLY A 35 5.34 -8.73 -2.20
C GLY A 35 4.29 -9.82 -2.00
N PHE A 36 3.58 -9.83 -0.87
CA PHE A 36 2.50 -10.79 -0.61
C PHE A 36 1.20 -10.32 -1.24
N LEU A 37 0.67 -11.12 -2.17
CA LEU A 37 -0.61 -10.88 -2.81
C LEU A 37 -1.76 -11.23 -1.86
N GLN A 38 -2.73 -10.34 -1.74
CA GLN A 38 -3.89 -10.47 -0.86
C GLN A 38 -5.16 -10.15 -1.62
N ARG A 39 -6.23 -10.90 -1.32
CA ARG A 39 -7.57 -10.64 -1.87
C ARG A 39 -8.24 -9.53 -1.06
N ILE A 40 -8.92 -8.63 -1.74
CA ILE A 40 -9.60 -7.48 -1.11
C ILE A 40 -10.99 -7.29 -1.73
N ARG A 41 -11.94 -6.81 -0.93
CA ARG A 41 -13.28 -6.48 -1.39
C ARG A 41 -13.25 -5.18 -2.21
N PRO A 42 -13.87 -5.11 -3.41
CA PRO A 42 -13.92 -3.88 -4.22
C PRO A 42 -14.44 -2.65 -3.47
N GLN A 43 -15.40 -2.85 -2.56
CA GLN A 43 -16.01 -1.82 -1.72
C GLN A 43 -15.21 -1.46 -0.45
N ALA A 44 -14.04 -2.06 -0.23
CA ALA A 44 -13.21 -1.74 0.93
C ALA A 44 -12.87 -0.25 0.96
N LYS A 45 -13.06 0.39 2.13
CA LYS A 45 -12.73 1.80 2.33
C LYS A 45 -11.22 1.97 2.46
N ILE A 46 -10.67 2.80 1.58
CA ILE A 46 -9.24 3.04 1.49
C ILE A 46 -8.96 4.54 1.35
N ARG A 47 -7.71 4.88 1.63
CA ARG A 47 -7.11 6.18 1.39
C ARG A 47 -5.94 6.00 0.44
N ARG A 48 -6.03 6.63 -0.74
CA ARG A 48 -4.92 6.72 -1.69
C ARG A 48 -3.78 7.51 -1.03
N LEU A 49 -2.55 7.04 -1.21
CA LEU A 49 -1.38 7.74 -0.74
C LEU A 49 -0.93 8.77 -1.78
N SER A 50 -0.46 9.91 -1.29
CA SER A 50 0.24 10.91 -2.10
C SER A 50 1.65 10.45 -2.47
N GLN A 51 2.26 11.10 -3.46
CA GLN A 51 3.64 10.79 -3.85
C GLN A 51 4.63 10.98 -2.69
N THR A 52 4.41 12.00 -1.84
CA THR A 52 5.24 12.25 -0.66
C THR A 52 5.17 11.09 0.32
N GLU A 53 3.97 10.62 0.67
CA GLU A 53 3.78 9.48 1.58
C GLU A 53 4.37 8.18 1.01
N ILE A 54 4.29 7.99 -0.31
CA ILE A 54 4.90 6.85 -0.98
C ILE A 54 6.42 6.92 -0.84
N ASN A 55 7.02 8.09 -1.06
CA ASN A 55 8.47 8.27 -0.94
C ASN A 55 8.93 8.03 0.51
N GLU A 56 8.22 8.57 1.51
CA GLU A 56 8.51 8.32 2.92
C GLU A 56 8.45 6.83 3.27
N TYR A 57 7.40 6.14 2.82
CA TYR A 57 7.28 4.68 2.99
C TYR A 57 8.45 3.93 2.35
N LEU A 58 8.86 4.30 1.13
CA LEU A 58 9.97 3.64 0.43
C LEU A 58 11.31 3.88 1.12
N ILE A 59 11.57 5.09 1.62
CA ILE A 59 12.77 5.42 2.39
C ILE A 59 12.80 4.62 3.70
N GLN A 60 11.72 4.63 4.47
CA GLN A 60 11.61 3.87 5.72
C GLN A 60 11.82 2.38 5.49
N LYS A 61 11.18 1.84 4.45
CA LYS A 61 11.35 0.45 4.05
C LYS A 61 12.82 0.17 3.76
N GLN A 62 13.47 0.97 2.90
CA GLN A 62 14.88 0.77 2.53
C GLN A 62 15.82 0.78 3.74
N SER A 63 15.58 1.64 4.73
CA SER A 63 16.33 1.66 5.98
C SER A 63 16.19 0.34 6.76
N SER A 64 14.97 -0.18 6.90
CA SER A 64 14.74 -1.48 7.55
C SER A 64 15.39 -2.67 6.83
N TRP A 65 15.55 -2.61 5.50
CA TRP A 65 16.29 -3.65 4.75
C TRP A 65 17.80 -3.58 4.95
N LYS A 66 18.36 -2.39 5.24
CA LYS A 66 19.80 -2.23 5.50
C LYS A 66 20.18 -2.68 6.92
N GLU A 67 19.35 -2.42 7.92
CA GLU A 67 19.63 -2.83 9.30
C GLU A 67 19.54 -4.35 9.51
N ALA A 68 18.71 -5.06 8.75
CA ALA A 68 18.60 -6.53 8.84
C ALA A 68 19.78 -7.31 8.20
N ARG A 69 20.75 -6.61 7.60
CA ARG A 69 21.97 -7.19 7.00
C ARG A 69 23.26 -6.66 7.61
N GLY A 70 23.19 -5.86 8.67
CA GLY A 70 24.32 -5.30 9.41
C GLY A 70 24.74 -6.20 10.55
#